data_AF-A0A4P9VZQ6-F1
#
_entry.id   AF-A0A4P9VZQ6-F1
#
_cell.length_a   1.000
_cell.length_b   1.000
_cell.length_c   1.000
_cell.angle_alpha   90.00
_cell.angle_beta   90.00
_cell.angle_gamma   90.00
#
_symmetry.space_group_name_H-M   'P 1'
#
loop_
_entity.id
_entity.type
_entity.pdbx_description
1 polymer ?
#
loop_
_entity_poly.entity_id
_entity_poly.type
_entity_poly.pdbx_seq_one_letter_code
_entity_poly.pdbx_strand_id
1 'polypeptide(L)'
;MASGTQNAAPPPGLANRPDRGGERGRAVTLESNFYDLGYPKEIWFQYEVLFEPEGNRCRRIEVLKTLVKEKAKPIFRGLRPVFDGTRLLISREPLLDETGTELPMQKTFSISVKFPDGRNAQGPKFQVGPTGA
;
A
#
# COMPACT_ATOMS: atom_id res chain seq x y z
N MET A 1 -27.54 -16.49 -27.72
CA MET A 1 -26.74 -15.35 -27.22
C MET A 1 -27.35 -14.86 -25.92
N ALA A 2 -26.51 -14.44 -24.97
CA ALA A 2 -26.81 -13.99 -23.59
C ALA A 2 -26.83 -15.09 -22.50
N SER A 3 -25.65 -15.62 -22.20
CA SER A 3 -25.32 -16.28 -20.93
C SER A 3 -25.26 -15.24 -19.80
N GLY A 4 -26.21 -15.31 -18.86
CA GLY A 4 -26.22 -14.50 -17.65
C GLY A 4 -25.12 -14.93 -16.69
N THR A 5 -24.27 -13.99 -16.31
CA THR A 5 -23.23 -14.14 -15.28
C THR A 5 -23.88 -14.43 -13.92
N GLN A 6 -23.68 -15.64 -13.42
CA GLN A 6 -24.11 -16.04 -12.08
C GLN A 6 -23.24 -15.32 -11.05
N ASN A 7 -23.86 -14.42 -10.27
CA ASN A 7 -23.22 -13.76 -9.15
C ASN A 7 -22.87 -14.79 -8.07
N ALA A 8 -21.59 -14.89 -7.72
CA ALA A 8 -21.09 -15.78 -6.68
C ALA A 8 -21.74 -15.46 -5.32
N ALA A 9 -22.16 -16.51 -4.60
CA ALA A 9 -22.82 -16.40 -3.30
C ALA A 9 -21.86 -15.83 -2.23
N PRO A 10 -22.33 -14.96 -1.31
CA PRO A 10 -21.51 -14.40 -0.24
C PRO A 10 -21.14 -15.46 0.82
N PRO A 11 -20.02 -15.24 1.56
CA PRO A 11 -19.50 -16.20 2.54
C PRO A 11 -20.50 -16.51 3.66
N PRO A 12 -20.50 -17.75 4.21
CA PRO A 12 -21.39 -18.13 5.29
C PRO A 12 -21.01 -17.38 6.57
N GLY A 13 -21.92 -16.52 7.08
CA GLY A 13 -21.75 -15.92 8.41
C GLY A 13 -22.48 -14.61 8.69
N LEU A 14 -22.97 -13.88 7.68
CA LEU A 14 -23.72 -12.64 7.90
C LEU A 14 -24.99 -12.62 7.03
N ALA A 15 -26.14 -12.42 7.66
CA ALA A 15 -27.42 -12.30 6.94
C ALA A 15 -27.43 -11.02 6.09
N ASN A 16 -27.89 -11.14 4.85
CA ASN A 16 -28.05 -9.98 3.96
C ASN A 16 -29.09 -9.01 4.52
N ARG A 17 -28.91 -7.71 4.24
CA ARG A 17 -29.88 -6.68 4.61
C ARG A 17 -31.25 -7.01 3.96
N PRO A 18 -32.35 -7.15 4.74
CA PRO A 18 -33.62 -7.64 4.21
C PRO A 18 -34.38 -6.60 3.38
N ASP A 19 -34.24 -5.30 3.68
CA ASP A 19 -34.91 -4.20 2.96
C ASP A 19 -34.06 -2.92 2.89
N ARG A 20 -34.56 -1.89 2.19
CA ARG A 20 -33.85 -0.61 1.95
C ARG A 20 -34.09 0.46 3.03
N GLY A 21 -34.71 0.16 4.17
CA GLY A 21 -34.91 1.15 5.25
C GLY A 21 -36.36 1.34 5.70
N GLY A 22 -37.20 0.32 5.56
CA GLY A 22 -38.62 0.36 5.96
C GLY A 22 -39.50 1.30 5.12
N GLU A 23 -40.81 1.03 5.12
CA GLU A 23 -41.80 1.81 4.35
C GLU A 23 -42.58 2.83 5.20
N ARG A 24 -42.40 2.77 6.52
CA ARG A 24 -43.16 3.60 7.48
C ARG A 24 -42.39 4.86 7.84
N GLY A 25 -43.07 5.99 7.78
CA GLY A 25 -42.54 7.30 8.20
C GLY A 25 -42.55 8.32 7.07
N ARG A 26 -42.37 9.59 7.43
CA ARG A 26 -42.23 10.68 6.46
C ARG A 26 -40.75 10.82 6.09
N ALA A 27 -40.46 10.87 4.78
CA ALA A 27 -39.11 11.11 4.29
C ALA A 27 -38.58 12.47 4.77
N VAL A 28 -37.31 12.50 5.18
CA VAL A 28 -36.57 13.70 5.58
C VAL A 28 -35.22 13.71 4.89
N THR A 29 -34.78 14.88 4.43
CA THR A 29 -33.45 15.06 3.85
C THR A 29 -32.44 15.21 4.98
N LEU A 30 -31.42 14.35 4.99
CA LEU A 30 -30.32 14.41 5.93
C LEU A 30 -29.03 14.65 5.16
N GLU A 31 -28.21 15.56 5.69
CA GLU A 31 -26.80 15.64 5.33
C GLU A 31 -26.01 14.77 6.30
N SER A 32 -25.00 14.09 5.79
CA SER A 32 -24.17 13.21 6.60
C SER A 32 -22.70 13.49 6.34
N ASN A 33 -21.84 13.07 7.26
CA ASN A 33 -20.40 13.22 7.12
C ASN A 33 -19.78 12.12 6.22
N PHE A 34 -20.61 11.47 5.38
CA PHE A 34 -20.16 10.49 4.40
C PHE A 34 -19.93 11.18 3.06
N TYR A 35 -18.73 10.98 2.53
CA TYR A 35 -18.33 11.52 1.23
C TYR A 35 -18.20 10.38 0.25
N ASP A 36 -18.81 10.53 -0.93
CA ASP A 36 -18.65 9.56 -2.01
C ASP A 36 -17.25 9.68 -2.59
N LEU A 37 -16.48 8.59 -2.49
CA LEU A 37 -15.13 8.52 -3.00
C LEU A 37 -15.11 7.72 -4.32
N GLY A 38 -14.70 8.38 -5.39
CA GLY A 38 -14.45 7.75 -6.68
C GLY A 38 -13.06 7.12 -6.71
N TYR A 39 -12.98 5.80 -6.79
CA TYR A 39 -11.70 5.08 -6.87
C TYR A 39 -11.44 4.58 -8.30
N PRO A 40 -10.26 4.85 -8.87
CA PRO A 40 -9.87 4.25 -10.14
C PRO A 40 -9.65 2.75 -9.94
N LYS A 41 -10.17 1.92 -10.88
CA LYS A 41 -9.95 0.47 -10.90
C LYS A 41 -8.58 0.14 -11.50
N GLU A 42 -7.54 0.72 -10.92
CA GLU A 42 -6.15 0.48 -11.31
C GLU A 42 -5.57 -0.69 -10.52
N ILE A 43 -4.52 -1.30 -11.08
CA ILE A 43 -3.73 -2.32 -10.38
C ILE A 43 -2.77 -1.60 -9.43
N TRP A 44 -2.70 -2.06 -8.18
CA TRP A 44 -1.82 -1.51 -7.15
C TRP A 44 -0.71 -2.49 -6.83
N PHE A 45 0.51 -1.98 -6.70
CA PHE A 45 1.69 -2.79 -6.34
C PHE A 45 1.93 -2.70 -4.84
N GLN A 46 2.02 -3.84 -4.19
CA GLN A 46 2.25 -3.97 -2.75
C GLN A 46 3.63 -4.55 -2.48
N TYR A 47 4.35 -3.96 -1.53
CA TYR A 47 5.70 -4.36 -1.12
C TYR A 47 5.80 -4.43 0.40
N GLU A 48 6.65 -5.32 0.92
CA GLU A 48 6.90 -5.48 2.35
C GLU A 48 8.25 -4.88 2.76
N VAL A 49 8.23 -3.77 3.49
CA VAL A 49 9.44 -3.09 3.97
C VAL A 49 9.83 -3.65 5.34
N LEU A 50 11.07 -4.11 5.47
CA LEU A 50 11.64 -4.61 6.73
C LEU A 50 12.63 -3.58 7.30
N PHE A 51 12.44 -3.16 8.54
CA PHE A 51 13.34 -2.19 9.17
C PHE A 51 14.26 -2.91 10.16
N GLU A 52 15.56 -2.65 10.09
CA GLU A 52 16.55 -3.19 11.02
C GLU A 52 17.42 -2.06 11.61
N PRO A 53 17.22 -1.66 12.87
CA PRO A 53 16.19 -2.10 13.83
C PRO A 53 14.76 -1.69 13.46
N GLU A 54 13.75 -2.44 13.91
CA GLU A 54 12.34 -2.18 13.56
C GLU A 54 11.83 -0.80 14.00
N GLY A 55 12.41 -0.21 15.06
CA GLY A 55 12.16 1.17 15.48
C GLY A 55 10.68 1.51 15.78
N ASN A 56 10.40 2.79 15.99
CA ASN A 56 9.03 3.32 16.19
C ASN A 56 8.35 3.64 14.86
N ARG A 57 7.01 3.54 14.81
CA ARG A 57 6.20 3.87 13.61
C ARG A 57 6.54 5.24 13.00
N CYS A 58 6.67 6.27 13.85
CA CYS A 58 7.00 7.62 13.38
C CYS A 58 8.38 7.68 12.71
N ARG A 59 9.40 7.03 13.30
CA ARG A 59 10.74 6.96 12.72
C ARG A 59 10.74 6.21 11.39
N ARG A 60 10.01 5.09 11.28
CA ARG A 60 9.89 4.34 10.01
C ARG A 60 9.28 5.20 8.90
N ILE A 61 8.22 5.96 9.21
CA ILE A 61 7.59 6.88 8.26
C ILE A 61 8.55 8.00 7.85
N GLU A 62 9.27 8.60 8.80
CA GLU A 62 10.25 9.66 8.52
C GLU A 62 11.41 9.18 7.65
N VAL A 63 11.98 8.01 7.98
CA VAL A 63 13.05 7.39 7.20
C VAL A 63 12.58 7.09 5.79
N LEU A 64 11.38 6.52 5.64
CA LEU A 64 10.86 6.22 4.30
C LEU A 64 10.56 7.49 3.49
N LYS A 65 10.04 8.55 4.13
CA LYS A 65 9.87 9.86 3.47
C LYS A 65 11.21 10.41 2.97
N THR A 66 12.26 10.31 3.78
CA THR A 66 13.62 10.74 3.39
C THR A 66 14.16 9.86 2.25
N LEU A 67 13.97 8.53 2.32
CA LEU A 67 14.36 7.60 1.25
C LEU A 67 13.66 7.94 -0.07
N VAL A 68 12.35 8.16 -0.07
CA VAL A 68 11.59 8.51 -1.27
C VAL A 68 12.10 9.83 -1.86
N LYS A 69 12.52 10.78 -1.01
CA LYS A 69 13.08 12.06 -1.46
C LYS A 69 14.49 11.90 -2.07
N GLU A 70 15.36 11.12 -1.44
CA GLU A 70 16.75 10.93 -1.87
C GLU A 70 16.87 10.00 -3.08
N LYS A 71 16.12 8.89 -3.08
CA LYS A 71 16.12 7.86 -4.14
C LYS A 71 14.94 8.04 -5.11
N ALA A 72 14.39 9.25 -5.20
CA ALA A 72 13.26 9.60 -6.07
C ALA A 72 13.48 9.17 -7.53
N LYS A 73 14.69 9.38 -8.06
CA LYS A 73 15.04 9.08 -9.45
C LYS A 73 15.37 7.60 -9.71
N PRO A 74 16.28 6.94 -8.95
CA PRO A 74 16.71 5.58 -9.28
C PRO A 74 15.67 4.49 -9.01
N ILE A 75 14.93 4.59 -7.90
CA ILE A 75 14.04 3.50 -7.44
C ILE A 75 12.58 3.87 -7.65
N PHE A 76 12.21 5.10 -7.29
CA PHE A 76 10.81 5.51 -7.26
C PHE A 76 10.33 6.21 -8.53
N ARG A 77 11.18 6.51 -9.53
CA ARG A 77 10.80 7.24 -10.76
C ARG A 77 9.95 8.51 -10.54
N GLY A 78 10.04 9.17 -9.38
CA GLY A 78 9.18 10.30 -8.99
C GLY A 78 7.78 9.92 -8.44
N LEU A 79 7.49 8.63 -8.29
CA LEU A 79 6.30 8.09 -7.65
C LEU A 79 6.26 8.48 -6.17
N ARG A 80 5.04 8.64 -5.66
CA ARG A 80 4.77 8.87 -4.24
C ARG A 80 4.11 7.63 -3.65
N PRO A 81 4.90 6.63 -3.23
CA PRO A 81 4.33 5.45 -2.61
C PRO A 81 3.73 5.80 -1.24
N VAL A 82 2.69 5.07 -0.86
CA VAL A 82 1.98 5.23 0.41
C VAL A 82 2.43 4.14 1.36
N PHE A 83 2.83 4.53 2.58
CA PHE A 83 3.29 3.61 3.61
C PHE A 83 2.44 3.75 4.86
N ASP A 84 2.00 2.62 5.40
CA ASP A 84 1.15 2.57 6.59
C ASP A 84 1.93 2.82 7.90
N GLY A 85 3.26 2.67 7.89
CA GLY A 85 4.09 2.79 9.09
C GLY A 85 4.40 1.45 9.75
N THR A 86 3.85 0.35 9.24
CA THR A 86 4.11 -1.01 9.68
C THR A 86 5.15 -1.65 8.76
N ARG A 87 4.70 -2.42 7.76
CA ARG A 87 5.55 -3.06 6.74
C ARG A 87 5.00 -2.90 5.33
N LEU A 88 3.75 -2.44 5.16
CA LEU A 88 3.13 -2.37 3.83
C LEU A 88 3.43 -1.05 3.12
N LEU A 89 4.01 -1.16 1.93
CA LEU A 89 4.23 -0.07 0.99
C LEU A 89 3.40 -0.30 -0.27
N ILE A 90 2.61 0.69 -0.67
CA ILE A 90 1.74 0.63 -1.84
C ILE A 90 2.19 1.66 -2.87
N SER A 91 2.21 1.28 -4.15
CA SER A 91 2.54 2.20 -5.25
C SER A 91 1.65 1.95 -6.47
N ARG A 92 1.59 2.93 -7.36
CA ARG A 92 0.77 2.90 -8.59
C ARG A 92 1.47 2.19 -9.75
N GLU A 93 2.79 2.14 -9.72
CA GLU A 93 3.64 1.57 -10.77
C GLU A 93 4.72 0.69 -10.11
N PRO A 94 5.29 -0.29 -10.83
CA PRO A 94 6.29 -1.18 -10.26
C PRO A 94 7.56 -0.39 -9.89
N LEU A 95 8.07 -0.65 -8.69
CA LEU A 95 9.36 -0.11 -8.25
C LEU A 95 10.52 -0.76 -9.00
N LEU A 96 11.61 0.00 -9.16
CA LEU A 96 12.86 -0.48 -9.76
C LEU A 96 13.86 -0.93 -8.70
N ASP A 97 14.59 -2.00 -8.99
CA ASP A 97 15.79 -2.37 -8.24
C ASP A 97 16.98 -1.44 -8.54
N GLU A 98 18.03 -1.48 -7.71
CA GLU A 98 19.27 -0.70 -7.93
C GLU A 98 19.96 -1.03 -9.27
N THR A 99 19.64 -2.17 -9.88
CA THR A 99 20.08 -2.62 -11.21
C THR A 99 19.17 -2.16 -12.35
N GLY A 100 18.07 -1.44 -12.05
CA GLY A 100 17.11 -0.96 -13.03
C GLY A 100 16.11 -2.01 -13.53
N THR A 101 16.02 -3.17 -12.86
CA THR A 101 15.05 -4.22 -13.19
C THR A 101 13.71 -3.93 -12.50
N GLU A 102 12.61 -4.12 -13.21
CA GLU A 102 11.26 -3.95 -12.65
C GLU A 102 10.92 -5.08 -11.67
N LEU A 103 10.48 -4.71 -10.47
CA LEU A 103 10.09 -5.67 -9.45
C LEU A 103 8.77 -6.34 -9.82
N PRO A 104 8.71 -7.69 -9.94
CA PRO A 104 7.51 -8.39 -10.35
C PRO A 104 6.41 -8.29 -9.28
N MET A 105 5.17 -8.19 -9.75
CA MET A 105 3.97 -8.15 -8.93
C MET A 105 3.89 -9.39 -8.01
N GLN A 106 3.52 -9.20 -6.74
CA GLN A 106 3.36 -10.24 -5.69
C GLN A 106 4.62 -10.83 -5.05
N LYS A 107 5.85 -10.37 -5.35
CA LYS A 107 6.99 -10.74 -4.50
C LYS A 107 7.12 -9.79 -3.34
N THR A 108 6.94 -10.32 -2.14
CA THR A 108 7.37 -9.73 -0.88
C THR A 108 8.82 -9.27 -1.03
N PHE A 109 9.00 -7.95 -1.13
CA PHE A 109 10.31 -7.39 -1.39
C PHE A 109 10.82 -6.65 -0.17
N SER A 110 11.73 -7.27 0.57
CA SER A 110 12.33 -6.70 1.77
C SER A 110 13.28 -5.57 1.43
N ILE A 111 12.84 -4.32 1.62
CA ILE A 111 13.75 -3.17 1.67
C ILE A 111 14.30 -3.11 3.09
N SER A 112 15.54 -3.52 3.31
CA SER A 112 16.20 -3.43 4.62
C SER A 112 16.84 -2.06 4.81
N VAL A 113 16.31 -1.27 5.74
CA VAL A 113 16.89 0.03 6.11
C VAL A 113 17.67 -0.07 7.41
N LYS A 114 19.00 0.13 7.33
CA LYS A 114 19.89 0.19 8.50
C LYS A 114 20.02 1.62 9.00
N PHE A 115 19.61 1.85 10.25
CA PHE A 115 19.79 3.13 10.92
C PHE A 115 21.28 3.33 11.27
N PRO A 116 21.88 4.49 10.94
CA PRO A 116 23.26 4.79 11.31
C PRO A 116 23.29 5.52 12.65
N ASP A 117 23.75 4.88 13.72
CA ASP A 117 24.22 5.57 14.92
C ASP A 117 25.38 4.75 15.53
N GLY A 118 26.64 5.19 15.55
CA GLY A 118 27.20 6.46 15.08
C GLY A 118 28.72 6.47 15.16
N ARG A 119 29.40 6.36 14.02
CA ARG A 119 30.79 6.76 13.74
C ARG A 119 31.06 6.44 12.26
N ASN A 120 31.22 7.47 11.44
CA ASN A 120 31.82 7.43 10.09
C ASN A 120 30.91 7.04 8.91
N ALA A 121 30.42 8.09 8.24
CA ALA A 121 30.52 8.35 6.80
C ALA A 121 30.18 7.21 5.81
N GLN A 122 28.90 6.87 5.66
CA GLN A 122 28.28 6.68 4.34
C GLN A 122 26.76 6.70 4.54
N GLY A 123 26.03 7.35 3.63
CA GLY A 123 24.57 7.49 3.72
C GLY A 123 23.82 6.16 3.87
N PRO A 124 22.49 6.19 4.10
CA PRO A 124 21.71 4.98 4.34
C PRO A 124 21.95 3.96 3.22
N LYS A 125 22.52 2.82 3.58
CA LYS A 125 22.75 1.70 2.66
C LYS A 125 21.46 0.89 2.61
N PHE A 126 20.76 1.02 1.49
CA PHE A 126 19.56 0.26 1.20
C PHE A 126 20.00 -1.02 0.48
N GLN A 127 19.69 -2.18 1.05
CA GLN A 127 19.80 -3.43 0.30
C GLN A 127 18.41 -3.79 -0.18
N VAL A 128 18.30 -3.78 -1.51
CA VAL A 128 17.11 -4.06 -2.30
C VAL A 128 17.43 -5.43 -2.90
N GLY A 129 16.86 -6.48 -2.30
CA GLY A 129 17.09 -7.86 -2.74
C GLY A 129 15.80 -8.68 -2.68
N PRO A 130 15.57 -9.58 -3.65
CA PRO A 130 14.47 -10.52 -3.58
C PRO A 130 14.67 -11.42 -2.37
N THR A 131 13.67 -11.49 -1.49
CA THR A 131 13.66 -12.50 -0.42
C THR A 131 13.56 -13.87 -1.09
N GLY A 132 14.55 -14.74 -0.83
CA GLY A 132 14.70 -16.02 -1.51
C GLY A 132 13.60 -17.03 -1.19
N ALA A 133 13.25 -17.79 -2.23
CA ALA A 133 12.51 -19.06 -2.31
C ALA A 133 11.09 -19.12 -1.70
#